data_AF-A0AAU9X4H7-F1
#
_entry.id   AF-A0AAU9X4H7-F1
#
_cell.length_a   1.000
_cell.length_b   1.000
_cell.length_c   1.000
_cell.angle_alpha   90.00
_cell.angle_beta   90.00
_cell.angle_gamma   90.00
#
_symmetry.space_group_name_H-M   'P 1'
#
loop_
_entity.id
_entity.type
_entity.pdbx_description
1 polymer ?
#
loop_
_entity_poly.entity_id
_entity_poly.type
_entity_poly.pdbx_seq_one_letter_code
_entity_poly.pdbx_strand_id
1 'polypeptide(L)'
;MADTSGVFLNTVRGALVVAEAELSGKDGQSNNISEALDDIRGLLAPVSLRHFNNRTGFKHILGDYFPMFQRQAIDWLKTFQRRMSPRCSVKHAWQVVVEEKLHRELFQILENIVSRTNFGVIADRTRKNCVFAFTSRDRVRKVFSDCTDQNLSKNTFLKRKIKGNKRVEAIISYEKQFGIKYSYRKELITIDFHYGYWNEHDWPQHV
;
A
#
# COMPACT_ATOMS: atom_id res chain seq x y z
N MET A 1 11.64 16.86 22.87
CA MET A 1 12.13 17.03 21.48
C MET A 1 11.26 18.08 20.82
N ALA A 2 11.85 19.14 20.26
CA ALA A 2 11.10 20.23 19.64
C ALA A 2 10.23 19.71 18.47
N ASP A 3 9.03 20.27 18.32
CA ASP A 3 8.12 19.97 17.21
C ASP A 3 8.71 20.49 15.90
N THR A 4 9.54 19.68 15.27
CA THR A 4 10.23 19.97 14.00
C THR A 4 9.26 20.33 12.87
N SER A 5 8.02 19.82 12.91
CA SER A 5 6.94 20.21 11.98
C SER A 5 6.51 21.65 12.23
N GLY A 6 6.29 22.02 13.50
CA GLY A 6 6.00 23.39 13.90
C GLY A 6 7.12 24.37 13.53
N VAL A 7 8.38 23.99 13.72
CA VAL A 7 9.54 24.81 13.33
C VAL A 7 9.55 25.02 11.81
N PHE A 8 9.43 23.96 11.01
CA PHE A 8 9.39 24.07 9.55
C PHE A 8 8.24 24.96 9.07
N LEU A 9 7.02 24.72 9.56
CA LEU A 9 5.83 25.50 9.17
C LEU A 9 6.00 26.99 9.49
N ASN A 10 6.52 27.31 10.67
CA ASN A 10 6.72 28.70 11.08
C ASN A 10 7.83 29.39 10.29
N THR A 11 8.95 28.69 10.02
CA THR A 11 10.05 29.24 9.23
C THR A 11 9.62 29.51 7.79
N VAL A 12 8.95 28.55 7.14
CA VAL A 12 8.51 28.73 5.74
C VAL A 12 7.40 29.77 5.63
N ARG A 13 6.45 29.80 6.58
CA ARG A 13 5.43 30.85 6.62
C ARG A 13 6.05 32.23 6.80
N GLY A 14 7.06 32.37 7.66
CA GLY A 14 7.81 33.61 7.82
C GLY A 14 8.51 34.05 6.54
N ALA A 15 9.16 33.12 5.83
CA ALA A 15 9.79 33.41 4.54
C ALA A 15 8.80 33.88 3.47
N LEU A 16 7.58 33.29 3.43
CA LEU A 16 6.54 33.70 2.49
C LEU A 16 5.99 35.10 2.79
N VAL A 17 5.94 35.52 4.06
CA VAL A 17 5.54 36.90 4.43
C VAL A 17 6.58 37.91 3.94
N VAL A 18 7.87 37.60 4.08
CA VAL A 18 8.95 38.46 3.55
C VAL A 18 8.88 38.52 2.03
N ALA A 19 8.70 37.37 1.36
CA ALA A 19 8.56 37.31 -0.09
C ALA A 19 7.34 38.12 -0.60
N GLU A 20 6.20 38.05 0.09
CA GLU A 20 5.00 38.83 -0.26
C GLU A 20 5.26 40.34 -0.19
N ALA A 21 5.93 40.81 0.87
CA ALA A 21 6.26 42.22 1.03
C ALA A 21 7.25 42.71 -0.04
N GLU A 22 8.23 41.88 -0.41
CA GLU A 22 9.21 42.21 -1.45
C GLU A 22 8.60 42.23 -2.86
N LEU A 23 7.68 41.31 -3.15
CA LEU A 23 7.04 41.18 -4.46
C LEU A 23 5.90 42.17 -4.67
N SER A 24 5.15 42.49 -3.61
CA SER A 24 4.07 43.50 -3.67
C SER A 24 4.60 44.91 -3.90
N GLY A 25 5.86 45.18 -3.53
CA GLY A 25 6.51 46.47 -3.76
C GLY A 25 7.09 46.65 -5.17
N LYS A 26 7.11 45.60 -6.01
CA LYS A 26 7.85 45.58 -7.27
C LYS A 26 7.01 45.51 -8.54
N ASP A 27 5.76 45.06 -8.50
CA ASP A 27 4.94 44.93 -9.72
C ASP A 27 3.44 45.11 -9.50
N GLY A 28 2.78 45.73 -10.50
CA GLY A 28 1.33 45.99 -10.55
C GLY A 28 0.44 44.74 -10.67
N GLN A 29 0.97 43.54 -10.41
CA GLN A 29 0.26 42.26 -10.39
C GLN A 29 0.04 41.72 -8.97
N SER A 30 -0.19 42.62 -8.02
CA SER A 30 -0.36 42.29 -6.59
C SER A 30 -1.37 41.16 -6.35
N ASN A 31 -2.47 41.10 -7.12
CA ASN A 31 -3.48 40.05 -6.98
C ASN A 31 -2.97 38.66 -7.39
N ASN A 32 -2.28 38.54 -8.53
CA ASN A 32 -1.73 37.25 -8.99
C ASN A 32 -0.65 36.72 -8.04
N ILE A 33 0.15 37.63 -7.49
CA ILE A 33 1.20 37.32 -6.51
C ILE A 33 0.56 36.81 -5.20
N SER A 34 -0.50 37.48 -4.74
CA SER A 34 -1.23 37.08 -3.54
C SER A 34 -1.88 35.70 -3.70
N GLU A 35 -2.57 35.45 -4.82
CA GLU A 35 -3.18 34.14 -5.11
C GLU A 35 -2.14 33.02 -5.17
N ALA A 36 -1.01 33.22 -5.85
CA ALA A 36 0.05 32.22 -5.93
C ALA A 36 0.69 31.92 -4.56
N LEU A 37 0.86 32.93 -3.71
CA LEU A 37 1.38 32.75 -2.36
C LEU A 37 0.37 32.06 -1.44
N ASP A 38 -0.93 32.32 -1.61
CA ASP A 38 -1.99 31.62 -0.89
C ASP A 38 -2.09 30.15 -1.28
N ASP A 39 -1.92 29.82 -2.55
CA ASP A 39 -1.81 28.43 -3.01
C ASP A 39 -0.62 27.72 -2.33
N ILE A 40 0.55 28.38 -2.29
CA ILE A 40 1.73 27.82 -1.63
C ILE A 40 1.47 27.64 -0.12
N ARG A 41 0.81 28.60 0.54
CA ARG A 41 0.40 28.48 1.96
C ARG A 41 -0.53 27.30 2.18
N GLY A 42 -1.49 27.08 1.28
CA GLY A 42 -2.41 25.94 1.29
C GLY A 42 -1.68 24.60 1.19
N LEU A 43 -0.55 24.56 0.49
CA LEU A 43 0.28 23.36 0.34
C LEU A 43 1.23 23.10 1.52
N LEU A 44 1.50 24.07 2.40
CA LEU A 44 2.44 23.90 3.51
C LEU A 44 1.99 22.84 4.52
N ALA A 45 0.71 22.84 4.90
CA ALA A 45 0.17 21.86 5.83
C ALA A 45 0.29 20.42 5.31
N PRO A 46 -0.14 20.06 4.08
CA PRO A 46 0.02 18.71 3.55
C PRO A 46 1.48 18.32 3.28
N VAL A 47 2.33 19.26 2.84
CA VAL A 47 3.78 19.01 2.68
C VAL A 47 4.43 18.73 4.03
N SER A 48 4.11 19.54 5.05
CA SER A 48 4.61 19.30 6.40
C SER A 48 4.11 17.97 6.95
N LEU A 49 2.84 17.64 6.72
CA LEU A 49 2.28 16.34 7.09
C LEU A 49 2.94 15.16 6.35
N ARG A 50 3.49 15.37 5.16
CA ARG A 50 4.14 14.30 4.40
C ARG A 50 5.57 14.05 4.88
N HIS A 51 6.30 15.10 5.20
CA HIS A 51 7.75 15.04 5.48
C HIS A 51 8.09 15.11 6.97
N PHE A 52 7.27 15.80 7.77
CA PHE A 52 7.49 16.07 9.19
C PHE A 52 6.41 15.49 10.10
N ASN A 53 5.41 14.77 9.55
CA ASN A 53 4.54 13.92 10.37
C ASN A 53 5.31 12.68 10.82
N ASN A 54 6.20 12.95 11.74
CA ASN A 54 6.71 12.01 12.68
C ASN A 54 5.58 11.72 13.66
N ARG A 55 4.67 10.81 13.29
CA ARG A 55 4.03 9.94 14.29
C ARG A 55 5.13 9.06 14.92
N THR A 56 6.09 9.70 15.59
CA THR A 56 7.25 9.09 16.26
C THR A 56 6.84 8.30 17.49
N GLY A 57 5.63 8.51 18.03
CA GLY A 57 5.12 7.67 19.12
C GLY A 57 4.98 6.18 18.75
N PHE A 58 4.78 5.86 17.47
CA PHE A 58 4.68 4.48 17.00
C PHE A 58 5.85 4.04 16.10
N LYS A 59 6.70 4.96 15.64
CA LYS A 59 7.77 4.66 14.67
C LYS A 59 8.90 3.80 15.27
N HIS A 60 9.14 3.91 16.57
CA HIS A 60 10.12 3.08 17.28
C HIS A 60 9.56 1.68 17.58
N ILE A 61 8.33 1.60 18.11
CA ILE A 61 7.65 0.33 18.41
C ILE A 61 7.32 -0.45 17.11
N LEU A 62 6.76 0.20 16.08
CA LEU A 62 6.51 -0.43 14.78
C LEU A 62 7.80 -0.63 13.97
N GLY A 63 8.85 0.18 14.22
CA GLY A 63 10.17 -0.01 13.61
C GLY A 63 10.82 -1.32 14.06
N ASP A 64 10.68 -1.66 15.35
CA ASP A 64 11.16 -2.92 15.89
C ASP A 64 10.37 -4.13 15.36
N TYR A 65 9.06 -3.97 15.14
CA TYR A 65 8.21 -5.02 14.57
C TYR A 65 8.25 -5.11 13.04
N PHE A 66 8.74 -4.08 12.35
CA PHE A 66 8.75 -4.04 10.89
C PHE A 66 9.58 -5.19 10.29
N PRO A 67 10.80 -5.52 10.77
CA PRO A 67 11.53 -6.70 10.31
C PRO A 67 10.75 -8.02 10.47
N MET A 68 9.97 -8.15 11.56
CA MET A 68 9.12 -9.33 11.76
C MET A 68 7.99 -9.38 10.74
N PHE A 69 7.30 -8.25 10.54
CA PHE A 69 6.25 -8.12 9.54
C PHE A 69 6.79 -8.33 8.11
N GLN A 70 7.97 -7.81 7.82
CA GLN A 70 8.64 -7.95 6.52
C GLN A 70 8.89 -9.43 6.20
N ARG A 71 9.42 -10.20 7.15
CA ARG A 71 9.61 -11.66 6.99
C ARG A 71 8.28 -12.36 6.73
N GLN A 72 7.26 -12.02 7.52
CA GLN A 72 5.91 -12.55 7.35
C GLN A 72 5.34 -12.27 5.95
N ALA A 73 5.49 -11.04 5.45
CA ALA A 73 5.03 -10.66 4.11
C ALA A 73 5.80 -11.38 3.00
N ILE A 74 7.12 -11.59 3.17
CA ILE A 74 7.94 -12.39 2.24
C ILE A 74 7.45 -13.85 2.22
N ASP A 75 7.13 -14.43 3.38
CA ASP A 75 6.67 -15.81 3.48
C ASP A 75 5.26 -16.00 2.89
N TRP A 76 4.39 -14.99 3.00
CA TRP A 76 3.15 -14.94 2.24
C TRP A 76 3.40 -15.00 0.73
N LEU A 77 4.30 -14.16 0.19
CA LEU A 77 4.62 -14.17 -1.25
C LEU A 77 5.14 -15.53 -1.73
N LYS A 78 6.04 -16.17 -0.96
CA LYS A 78 6.50 -17.53 -1.25
C LYS A 78 5.35 -18.54 -1.24
N THR A 79 4.46 -18.42 -0.24
CA THR A 79 3.30 -19.29 -0.12
C THR A 79 2.32 -19.12 -1.27
N PHE A 80 2.07 -17.89 -1.71
CA PHE A 80 1.26 -17.60 -2.90
C PHE A 80 1.83 -18.27 -4.15
N GLN A 81 3.13 -18.09 -4.40
CA GLN A 81 3.80 -18.72 -5.55
C GLN A 81 3.75 -20.24 -5.51
N ARG A 82 3.86 -20.83 -4.31
CA ARG A 82 3.77 -22.28 -4.12
C ARG A 82 2.35 -22.81 -4.35
N ARG A 83 1.33 -22.08 -3.88
CA ARG A 83 -0.10 -22.48 -3.99
C ARG A 83 -0.68 -22.23 -5.38
N MET A 84 -0.14 -21.29 -6.16
CA MET A 84 -0.46 -21.16 -7.58
C MET A 84 0.16 -22.34 -8.34
N SER A 85 -0.69 -23.24 -8.82
CA SER A 85 -0.32 -24.53 -9.43
C SER A 85 -1.17 -24.79 -10.68
N PRO A 86 -0.64 -25.45 -11.73
CA PRO A 86 -1.45 -25.92 -12.86
C PRO A 86 -2.53 -26.92 -12.47
N ARG A 87 -2.35 -27.58 -11.32
CA ARG A 87 -3.33 -28.50 -10.77
C ARG A 87 -4.12 -27.76 -9.71
N CYS A 88 -5.41 -27.57 -9.98
CA CYS A 88 -6.30 -26.89 -9.06
C CYS A 88 -6.61 -27.73 -7.81
N SER A 89 -6.91 -27.06 -6.71
CA SER A 89 -7.46 -27.70 -5.52
C SER A 89 -8.94 -28.04 -5.75
N VAL A 90 -9.38 -29.20 -5.26
CA VAL A 90 -10.79 -29.61 -5.33
C VAL A 90 -11.70 -28.66 -4.54
N LYS A 91 -11.23 -28.16 -3.40
CA LYS A 91 -12.02 -27.32 -2.49
C LYS A 91 -12.13 -25.86 -2.98
N HIS A 92 -11.04 -25.34 -3.55
CA HIS A 92 -10.91 -23.96 -4.00
C HIS A 92 -10.24 -23.96 -5.37
N ALA A 93 -11.03 -24.25 -6.41
CA ALA A 93 -10.53 -24.32 -7.77
C ALA A 93 -9.97 -22.96 -8.19
N TRP A 94 -8.70 -22.93 -8.63
CA TRP A 94 -8.05 -21.72 -9.16
C TRP A 94 -8.09 -20.51 -8.22
N GLN A 95 -8.13 -20.78 -6.91
CA GLN A 95 -8.11 -19.76 -5.87
C GLN A 95 -7.04 -20.13 -4.85
N VAL A 96 -6.25 -19.13 -4.46
CA VAL A 96 -5.35 -19.23 -3.32
C VAL A 96 -6.08 -18.66 -2.12
N VAL A 97 -6.13 -19.42 -1.03
CA VAL A 97 -6.60 -18.96 0.27
C VAL A 97 -5.50 -19.27 1.29
N VAL A 98 -5.06 -18.27 2.04
CA VAL A 98 -4.06 -18.39 3.11
C VAL A 98 -4.71 -17.87 4.38
N GLU A 99 -4.69 -18.67 5.43
CA GLU A 99 -5.19 -18.30 6.76
C GLU A 99 -4.06 -18.50 7.76
N GLU A 100 -3.67 -17.43 8.45
CA GLU A 100 -2.55 -17.45 9.38
C GLU A 100 -2.86 -16.59 10.60
N LYS A 101 -2.29 -16.96 11.75
CA LYS A 101 -2.32 -16.10 12.92
C LYS A 101 -1.38 -14.91 12.70
N LEU A 102 -1.87 -13.72 12.98
CA LEU A 102 -1.11 -12.49 12.86
C LEU A 102 -1.47 -11.58 14.03
N HIS A 103 -0.48 -11.30 14.86
CA HIS A 103 -0.64 -10.38 15.99
C HIS A 103 -1.13 -9.01 15.53
N ARG A 104 -1.94 -8.38 16.39
CA ARG A 104 -2.60 -7.12 16.06
C ARG A 104 -1.62 -6.01 15.70
N GLU A 105 -0.47 -5.96 16.37
CA GLU A 105 0.59 -4.98 16.13
C GLU A 105 1.14 -5.10 14.71
N LEU A 106 1.35 -6.33 14.22
CA LEU A 106 1.79 -6.58 12.84
C LEU A 106 0.69 -6.23 11.83
N PHE A 107 -0.57 -6.53 12.15
CA PHE A 107 -1.68 -6.13 11.29
C PHE A 107 -1.82 -4.60 11.19
N GLN A 108 -1.57 -3.86 12.27
CA GLN A 108 -1.60 -2.39 12.23
C GLN A 108 -0.56 -1.82 11.25
N ILE A 109 0.60 -2.47 11.08
CA ILE A 109 1.59 -2.08 10.06
C ILE A 109 0.98 -2.22 8.66
N LEU A 110 0.40 -3.37 8.34
CA LEU A 110 -0.27 -3.62 7.07
C LEU A 110 -1.39 -2.61 6.82
N GLU A 111 -2.27 -2.43 7.80
CA GLU A 111 -3.38 -1.48 7.73
C GLU A 111 -2.88 -0.06 7.46
N ASN A 112 -1.82 0.38 8.15
CA ASN A 112 -1.22 1.68 7.92
C ASN A 112 -0.67 1.82 6.49
N ILE A 113 0.00 0.80 5.93
CA ILE A 113 0.51 0.80 4.55
C ILE A 113 -0.64 0.89 3.55
N VAL A 114 -1.69 0.08 3.72
CA VAL A 114 -2.85 0.04 2.84
C VAL A 114 -3.63 1.36 2.90
N SER A 115 -3.73 1.97 4.08
CA SER A 115 -4.48 3.23 4.30
C SER A 115 -3.84 4.46 3.69
N ARG A 116 -2.58 4.40 3.23
CA ARG A 116 -1.90 5.58 2.65
C ARG A 116 -2.62 6.15 1.43
N THR A 117 -3.30 5.29 0.66
CA THR A 117 -4.06 5.70 -0.53
C THR A 117 -5.25 4.76 -0.74
N ASN A 118 -6.41 5.31 -1.05
CA ASN A 118 -7.63 4.53 -1.35
C ASN A 118 -7.72 4.05 -2.80
N PHE A 119 -6.77 4.42 -3.66
CA PHE A 119 -6.78 4.01 -5.06
C PHE A 119 -6.66 2.49 -5.20
N GLY A 120 -7.57 1.88 -5.96
CA GLY A 120 -7.55 0.45 -6.29
C GLY A 120 -7.80 -0.49 -5.09
N VAL A 121 -8.38 0.02 -4.01
CA VAL A 121 -8.75 -0.76 -2.82
C VAL A 121 -10.11 -0.29 -2.27
N ILE A 122 -10.98 -1.24 -1.99
CA ILE A 122 -12.22 -1.05 -1.23
C ILE A 122 -11.93 -1.53 0.19
N ALA A 123 -12.10 -0.66 1.17
CA ALA A 123 -11.84 -0.97 2.57
C ALA A 123 -13.15 -0.91 3.37
N ASP A 124 -13.41 -1.95 4.16
CA ASP A 124 -14.49 -1.97 5.14
C ASP A 124 -13.92 -2.27 6.53
N ARG A 125 -14.30 -1.44 7.50
CA ARG A 125 -13.78 -1.51 8.87
C ARG A 125 -14.93 -1.55 9.84
N THR A 126 -14.98 -2.63 10.61
CA THR A 126 -15.93 -2.81 11.68
C THR A 126 -15.20 -2.97 13.00
N ARG A 127 -15.92 -2.92 14.12
CA ARG A 127 -15.34 -3.19 15.45
C ARG A 127 -14.74 -4.60 15.58
N LYS A 128 -15.17 -5.54 14.73
CA LYS A 128 -14.79 -6.96 14.81
C LYS A 128 -13.76 -7.37 13.76
N ASN A 129 -13.83 -6.77 12.56
CA ASN A 129 -13.04 -7.16 11.41
C ASN A 129 -12.61 -5.94 10.57
N CYS A 130 -11.52 -6.11 9.84
CA CYS A 130 -11.06 -5.20 8.80
C CYS A 130 -10.93 -5.99 7.48
N VAL A 131 -11.45 -5.45 6.39
CA VAL A 131 -11.44 -6.09 5.06
C VAL A 131 -10.89 -5.11 4.04
N PHE A 132 -9.95 -5.57 3.24
CA PHE A 132 -9.44 -4.89 2.06
C PHE A 132 -9.68 -5.74 0.83
N ALA A 133 -10.38 -5.19 -0.14
CA ALA A 133 -10.64 -5.78 -1.44
C ALA A 133 -9.91 -4.96 -2.51
N PHE A 134 -8.81 -5.48 -3.02
CA PHE A 134 -8.03 -4.80 -4.03
C PHE A 134 -8.52 -5.17 -5.43
N THR A 135 -8.80 -4.14 -6.23
CA THR A 135 -9.26 -4.25 -7.61
C THR A 135 -8.15 -4.02 -8.63
N SER A 136 -6.97 -3.61 -8.16
CA SER A 136 -5.80 -3.28 -9.00
C SER A 136 -4.59 -4.12 -8.63
N ARG A 137 -4.04 -4.85 -9.60
CA ARG A 137 -2.77 -5.58 -9.46
C ARG A 137 -1.62 -4.67 -9.06
N ASP A 138 -1.54 -3.49 -9.66
CA ASP A 138 -0.48 -2.51 -9.35
C ASP A 138 -0.57 -2.01 -7.91
N ARG A 139 -1.79 -1.86 -7.38
CA ARG A 139 -2.00 -1.50 -5.97
C ARG A 139 -1.51 -2.61 -5.05
N VAL A 140 -1.87 -3.86 -5.30
CA VAL A 140 -1.40 -5.02 -4.52
C VAL A 140 0.13 -5.10 -4.56
N ARG A 141 0.73 -4.98 -5.75
CA ARG A 141 2.19 -4.95 -5.92
C ARG A 141 2.84 -3.85 -5.08
N LYS A 142 2.28 -2.63 -5.10
CA LYS A 142 2.81 -1.51 -4.32
C LYS A 142 2.71 -1.77 -2.82
N VAL A 143 1.58 -2.27 -2.33
CA VAL A 143 1.41 -2.64 -0.91
C VAL A 143 2.45 -3.67 -0.51
N PHE A 144 2.60 -4.76 -1.26
CA PHE A 144 3.59 -5.78 -0.93
C PHE A 144 5.03 -5.28 -1.09
N SER A 145 5.32 -4.37 -2.02
CA SER A 145 6.63 -3.72 -2.13
C SER A 145 6.96 -2.92 -0.87
N ASP A 146 5.97 -2.20 -0.33
CA ASP A 146 6.11 -1.43 0.91
C ASP A 146 6.18 -2.34 2.15
N CYS A 147 5.52 -3.50 2.12
CA CYS A 147 5.56 -4.48 3.22
C CYS A 147 6.88 -5.25 3.27
N THR A 148 7.47 -5.58 2.11
CA THR A 148 8.72 -6.34 2.02
C THR A 148 9.96 -5.47 1.91
N ASP A 149 9.80 -4.16 1.76
CA ASP A 149 10.86 -3.20 1.43
C ASP A 149 11.66 -3.62 0.17
N GLN A 150 10.95 -4.16 -0.82
CA GLN A 150 11.53 -4.62 -2.09
C GLN A 150 10.80 -4.00 -3.27
N ASN A 151 11.55 -3.64 -4.32
CA ASN A 151 10.94 -3.20 -5.56
C ASN A 151 10.46 -4.40 -6.38
N LEU A 152 9.24 -4.86 -6.12
CA LEU A 152 8.66 -6.02 -6.80
C LEU A 152 8.38 -5.67 -8.28
N SER A 153 8.99 -6.43 -9.20
CA SER A 153 8.83 -6.22 -10.64
C SER A 153 7.42 -6.53 -11.12
N LYS A 154 6.87 -5.67 -11.99
CA LYS A 154 5.56 -5.87 -12.64
C LYS A 154 5.47 -7.19 -13.43
N ASN A 155 6.60 -7.64 -13.98
CA ASN A 155 6.64 -8.81 -14.85
C ASN A 155 6.71 -10.14 -14.08
N THR A 156 7.09 -10.12 -12.81
CA THR A 156 7.29 -11.33 -11.99
C THR A 156 6.37 -11.39 -10.77
N PHE A 157 5.86 -10.25 -10.31
CA PHE A 157 4.98 -10.20 -9.15
C PHE A 157 3.75 -11.07 -9.37
N LEU A 158 3.50 -12.03 -8.48
CA LEU A 158 2.40 -13.03 -8.57
C LEU A 158 2.28 -13.69 -9.95
N LYS A 159 3.42 -13.96 -10.58
CA LYS A 159 3.57 -14.74 -11.82
C LYS A 159 4.58 -15.84 -11.56
N ARG A 160 4.31 -17.05 -12.03
CA ARG A 160 5.23 -18.18 -11.93
C ARG A 160 5.31 -18.89 -13.28
N LYS A 161 6.53 -18.99 -13.80
CA LYS A 161 6.85 -19.82 -14.95
C LYS A 161 6.96 -21.28 -14.53
N ILE A 162 6.49 -22.17 -15.38
CA ILE A 162 6.45 -23.61 -15.20
C ILE A 162 7.19 -24.24 -16.39
N LYS A 163 7.61 -25.51 -16.25
CA LYS A 163 8.26 -26.25 -17.33
C LYS A 163 7.44 -26.16 -18.63
N GLY A 164 8.13 -26.02 -19.76
CA GLY A 164 7.50 -25.91 -21.08
C GLY A 164 6.90 -24.53 -21.38
N ASN A 165 7.49 -23.43 -20.87
CA ASN A 165 6.99 -22.06 -21.10
C ASN A 165 5.55 -21.79 -20.60
N LYS A 166 4.97 -22.72 -19.84
CA LYS A 166 3.67 -22.58 -19.18
C LYS A 166 3.75 -21.52 -18.08
N ARG A 167 2.64 -20.83 -17.79
CA ARG A 167 2.61 -19.88 -16.67
C ARG A 167 1.33 -19.96 -15.86
N VAL A 168 1.46 -19.62 -14.58
CA VAL A 168 0.34 -19.30 -13.69
C VAL A 168 0.49 -17.87 -13.20
N GLU A 169 -0.63 -17.18 -13.08
CA GLU A 169 -0.64 -15.75 -12.74
C GLU A 169 -1.89 -15.40 -11.94
N ALA A 170 -1.72 -14.60 -10.87
CA ALA A 170 -2.84 -14.06 -10.12
C ALA A 170 -3.69 -13.12 -10.99
N ILE A 171 -5.00 -13.24 -10.88
CA ILE A 171 -5.98 -12.44 -11.60
C ILE A 171 -6.59 -11.49 -10.59
N ILE A 172 -6.39 -10.19 -10.84
CA ILE A 172 -6.82 -9.12 -9.95
C ILE A 172 -7.56 -8.10 -10.79
N SER A 173 -8.87 -8.05 -10.62
CA SER A 173 -9.78 -7.16 -11.32
C SER A 173 -10.91 -6.73 -10.39
N TYR A 174 -11.86 -5.95 -10.92
CA TYR A 174 -13.07 -5.60 -10.18
C TYR A 174 -13.91 -6.84 -9.81
N GLU A 175 -13.98 -7.82 -10.72
CA GLU A 175 -14.75 -9.06 -10.54
C GLU A 175 -14.00 -10.10 -9.71
N LYS A 176 -12.67 -10.20 -9.88
CA LYS A 176 -11.81 -11.14 -9.16
C LYS A 176 -10.84 -10.35 -8.30
N GLN A 177 -11.32 -9.94 -7.14
CA GLN A 177 -10.57 -9.09 -6.22
C GLN A 177 -9.48 -9.89 -5.49
N PHE A 178 -8.44 -9.18 -5.06
CA PHE A 178 -7.49 -9.72 -4.08
C PHE A 178 -7.97 -9.31 -2.69
N GLY A 179 -8.37 -10.28 -1.87
CA GLY A 179 -8.92 -10.10 -0.54
C GLY A 179 -7.84 -10.18 0.55
N ILE A 180 -7.91 -9.26 1.50
CA ILE A 180 -7.26 -9.37 2.80
C ILE A 180 -8.32 -9.11 3.86
N LYS A 181 -8.57 -10.09 4.73
CA LYS A 181 -9.50 -9.98 5.86
C LYS A 181 -8.75 -10.23 7.15
N TYR A 182 -9.04 -9.44 8.16
CA TYR A 182 -8.50 -9.62 9.50
C TYR A 182 -9.60 -9.62 10.54
N SER A 183 -9.54 -10.58 11.46
CA SER A 183 -10.45 -10.68 12.61
C SER A 183 -9.72 -10.31 13.89
N TYR A 184 -10.02 -9.13 14.46
CA TYR A 184 -9.37 -8.60 15.66
C TYR A 184 -9.49 -9.54 16.87
N ARG A 185 -10.65 -10.22 17.02
CA ARG A 185 -10.87 -11.14 18.15
C ARG A 185 -10.01 -12.42 18.06
N LYS A 186 -9.76 -12.90 16.84
CA LYS A 186 -9.05 -14.17 16.60
C LYS A 186 -7.57 -13.97 16.30
N GLU A 187 -7.15 -12.73 16.08
CA GLU A 187 -5.85 -12.37 15.53
C GLU A 187 -5.50 -13.23 14.31
N LEU A 188 -6.45 -13.34 13.38
CA LEU A 188 -6.37 -14.19 12.21
C LEU A 188 -6.47 -13.33 10.96
N ILE A 189 -5.47 -13.45 10.08
CA ILE A 189 -5.48 -12.88 8.74
C ILE A 189 -5.85 -13.97 7.73
N THR A 190 -6.76 -13.64 6.83
CA THR A 190 -7.12 -14.42 5.65
C THR A 190 -6.75 -13.61 4.43
N ILE A 191 -5.95 -14.18 3.53
CA ILE A 191 -5.59 -13.59 2.24
C ILE A 191 -6.07 -14.52 1.14
N ASP A 192 -6.85 -14.01 0.20
CA ASP A 192 -7.41 -14.80 -0.88
C ASP A 192 -7.42 -14.08 -2.23
N PHE A 193 -7.22 -14.82 -3.31
CA PHE A 193 -7.28 -14.29 -4.67
C PHE A 193 -7.38 -15.43 -5.69
N HIS A 194 -7.88 -15.09 -6.89
CA HIS A 194 -7.94 -16.02 -8.02
C HIS A 194 -6.66 -15.99 -8.85
N TYR A 195 -6.37 -17.10 -9.52
CA TYR A 195 -5.25 -17.18 -10.46
C TYR A 195 -5.63 -18.01 -11.69
N GLY A 196 -4.99 -17.72 -12.81
CA GLY A 196 -5.19 -18.44 -14.06
C GLY A 196 -4.01 -19.33 -14.41
N TYR A 197 -4.20 -20.10 -15.48
CA TYR A 197 -3.18 -20.94 -16.10
C TYR A 197 -3.17 -20.75 -17.61
N TRP A 198 -1.97 -20.57 -18.15
CA TRP A 198 -1.71 -20.43 -19.58
C TRP A 198 -0.75 -21.51 -20.03
N ASN A 199 -1.04 -22.08 -21.20
CA ASN A 199 -0.24 -23.12 -21.81
C ASN A 199 1.05 -22.54 -22.46
N GLU A 200 1.78 -23.40 -23.19
CA GLU A 200 3.08 -23.05 -23.81
C GLU A 200 2.95 -21.99 -24.92
N HIS A 201 1.76 -21.89 -25.52
CA HIS A 201 1.38 -20.96 -26.59
C HIS A 201 0.70 -19.70 -26.07
N ASP A 202 0.74 -19.49 -24.76
CA ASP A 202 0.10 -18.38 -24.06
C ASP A 202 -1.43 -18.31 -24.18
N TRP A 203 -2.08 -19.47 -24.40
CA TRP A 203 -3.54 -19.53 -24.42
C TRP A 203 -4.09 -19.78 -23.02
N PRO A 204 -5.05 -18.95 -22.56
CA PRO A 204 -5.68 -19.12 -21.26
C PRO A 204 -6.46 -20.44 -21.24
N GLN A 205 -6.15 -21.28 -20.27
CA GLN A 205 -6.93 -22.49 -19.99
C GLN A 205 -7.96 -22.22 -18.90
N HIS A 206 -7.63 -21.33 -17.95
CA HIS A 206 -8.49 -20.90 -16.86
C HIS A 206 -8.20 -19.44 -16.52
N VAL A 207 -9.24 -18.60 -16.47
CA VAL A 207 -9.17 -17.16 -16.15
C VAL A 207 -10.34 -16.74 -15.28
#